data_AF-A0A944GZD1-F1
#
_entry.id   AF-A0A944GZD1-F1
#
_cell.length_a   1.000
_cell.length_b   1.000
_cell.length_c   1.000
_cell.angle_alpha   90.00
_cell.angle_beta   90.00
_cell.angle_gamma   90.00
#
_symmetry.space_group_name_H-M   'P 1'
#
loop_
_entity.id
_entity.type
_entity.pdbx_description
1 polymer ?
#
loop_
_entity_poly.entity_id
_entity_poly.type
_entity_poly.pdbx_seq_one_letter_code
_entity_poly.pdbx_strand_id
1 'polypeptide(L)'
;MRFGSVFLAATLVLAGVFVFIAVNKANIEQQKATEATNKSEQATKKLTSTNKRLAKVNQQMQGQKQEGERAKKDLIKVQNDKKNLEKQKNKLTNDSELLQREIQSKSREINLAQNKVKLFQDQQTKIQAKVKQKEKELKLANRNTNELKNSIAKITELSAVASKLQQKGKNNEANQFLNIAGLVLQEKIKNPELKAALLDSSLVLGYESLKIVDKNPQLESQYNKAKEDLNKSFEKLPKENNIDKNDSSYLATLVYIYYVKGKLGKSLDNYKIASDKYNLLKSQLKSSNTNLFKLNLNILYNGNDDIVASLYRQLNDLDSSNTVYYEFLKAHLLDELDYLMKENRWKDADFKNWQFILVSAKREKQSYLEVNNIKNFNCKDLQKVDKLWVDNSKGKFGFSVQKRIYLETGNSLDFDWEKGTFTKWNEEGYNSFGEMVGWKRGKDEGGDWMRYDELPLWKKVTNLDLYERRGTLPTGSGGTLPTGSVRAAYGMYLLRDRGRGWGDSSLLAETCRL
;
A
#
# COMPACT_ATOMS: atom_id res chain seq x y z
N MET A 1 195.45 21.32 1.13
CA MET A 1 196.64 22.21 1.14
C MET A 1 196.33 23.43 1.99
N ARG A 2 197.29 23.80 2.86
CA ARG A 2 197.53 25.07 3.60
C ARG A 2 196.37 25.66 4.43
N PHE A 3 196.45 25.60 5.77
CA PHE A 3 197.11 26.55 6.72
C PHE A 3 196.34 27.88 6.82
N GLY A 4 196.09 28.51 7.97
CA GLY A 4 196.54 28.34 9.37
C GLY A 4 196.00 29.51 10.23
N SER A 5 195.89 29.33 11.56
CA SER A 5 196.58 30.10 12.65
C SER A 5 195.94 31.47 13.01
N VAL A 6 195.86 32.06 14.23
CA VAL A 6 196.75 32.23 15.42
C VAL A 6 195.97 32.93 16.61
N PHE A 7 196.35 32.63 17.89
CA PHE A 7 196.40 33.35 19.22
C PHE A 7 195.27 34.29 19.78
N LEU A 8 194.77 34.13 21.04
CA LEU A 8 195.16 34.57 22.44
C LEU A 8 194.77 36.06 22.79
N ALA A 9 194.20 36.52 23.93
CA ALA A 9 194.06 36.07 25.34
C ALA A 9 192.93 36.83 26.15
N ALA A 10 192.65 36.35 27.40
CA ALA A 10 192.15 37.03 28.63
C ALA A 10 190.65 36.93 29.12
N THR A 11 190.49 36.23 30.27
CA THR A 11 189.60 36.44 31.47
C THR A 11 188.06 36.45 31.44
N LEU A 12 187.47 35.51 32.22
CA LEU A 12 186.13 35.48 32.90
C LEU A 12 184.83 35.41 32.06
N VAL A 13 183.95 34.45 32.44
CA VAL A 13 182.51 34.22 32.06
C VAL A 13 182.24 32.92 31.26
N LEU A 14 181.57 31.93 31.90
CA LEU A 14 180.57 30.95 31.36
C LEU A 14 180.64 29.52 31.96
N ALA A 15 180.05 29.38 33.15
CA ALA A 15 179.53 28.12 33.71
C ALA A 15 178.15 27.70 33.13
N GLY A 16 177.78 28.12 31.91
CA GLY A 16 176.39 28.10 31.44
C GLY A 16 176.00 27.12 30.31
N VAL A 17 176.94 26.52 29.58
CA VAL A 17 176.60 25.93 28.26
C VAL A 17 176.40 24.40 28.27
N PHE A 18 177.04 23.65 29.17
CA PHE A 18 176.97 22.19 29.11
C PHE A 18 175.72 21.55 29.77
N VAL A 19 174.98 22.28 30.62
CA VAL A 19 173.71 21.81 31.21
C VAL A 19 172.55 21.85 30.20
N PHE A 20 172.63 22.67 29.14
CA PHE A 20 171.56 22.82 28.15
C PHE A 20 171.41 21.60 27.21
N ILE A 21 172.49 20.84 26.99
CA ILE A 21 172.49 19.68 26.08
C ILE A 21 171.89 18.42 26.75
N ALA A 22 171.94 18.32 28.08
CA ALA A 22 171.35 17.21 28.86
C ALA A 22 169.81 17.20 28.85
N VAL A 23 169.15 18.33 28.63
CA VAL A 23 167.68 18.43 28.76
C VAL A 23 166.96 18.22 27.43
N ASN A 24 167.58 18.59 26.31
CA ASN A 24 166.88 18.63 25.02
C ASN A 24 166.66 17.24 24.39
N LYS A 25 167.57 16.28 24.62
CA LYS A 25 167.46 14.93 24.05
C LYS A 25 166.43 14.05 24.78
N ALA A 26 166.29 14.19 26.11
CA ALA A 26 165.31 13.47 26.91
C ALA A 26 163.87 14.01 26.69
N ASN A 27 163.71 15.33 26.50
CA ASN A 27 162.40 15.93 26.21
C ASN A 27 161.78 15.46 24.88
N ILE A 28 162.60 15.22 23.85
CA ILE A 28 162.12 14.81 22.52
C ILE A 28 161.58 13.36 22.53
N GLU A 29 162.22 12.45 23.27
CA GLU A 29 161.73 11.06 23.38
C GLU A 29 160.48 10.95 24.28
N GLN A 30 160.39 11.76 25.34
CA GLN A 30 159.21 11.80 26.21
C GLN A 30 157.99 12.43 25.51
N GLN A 31 158.19 13.43 24.63
CA GLN A 31 157.10 13.99 23.82
C GLN A 31 156.52 12.98 22.82
N LYS A 32 157.37 12.21 22.11
CA LYS A 32 156.90 11.18 21.15
C LYS A 32 156.13 10.05 21.84
N ALA A 33 156.60 9.60 23.01
CA ALA A 33 155.89 8.58 23.80
C ALA A 33 154.53 9.11 24.29
N THR A 34 154.46 10.36 24.74
CA THR A 34 153.22 10.97 25.21
C THR A 34 152.20 11.16 24.08
N GLU A 35 152.66 11.54 22.88
CA GLU A 35 151.79 11.71 21.71
C GLU A 35 151.25 10.38 21.17
N ALA A 36 152.05 9.32 21.17
CA ALA A 36 151.61 7.96 20.81
C ALA A 36 150.57 7.41 21.80
N THR A 37 150.78 7.66 23.09
CA THR A 37 149.84 7.24 24.15
C THR A 37 148.51 7.99 24.04
N ASN A 38 148.52 9.30 23.79
CA ASN A 38 147.31 10.09 23.58
C ASN A 38 146.51 9.66 22.35
N LYS A 39 147.18 9.34 21.23
CA LYS A 39 146.50 8.81 20.02
C LYS A 39 145.90 7.42 20.27
N SER A 40 146.61 6.57 21.00
CA SER A 40 146.10 5.26 21.45
C SER A 40 144.85 5.41 22.35
N GLU A 41 144.87 6.35 23.28
CA GLU A 41 143.74 6.57 24.18
C GLU A 41 142.52 7.16 23.45
N GLN A 42 142.72 8.07 22.50
CA GLN A 42 141.66 8.56 21.61
C GLN A 42 141.08 7.46 20.72
N ALA A 43 141.93 6.61 20.14
CA ALA A 43 141.49 5.47 19.33
C ALA A 43 140.65 4.50 20.17
N THR A 44 141.08 4.24 21.41
CA THR A 44 140.37 3.36 22.35
C THR A 44 139.02 3.97 22.77
N LYS A 45 138.96 5.27 23.07
CA LYS A 45 137.69 5.98 23.36
C LYS A 45 136.73 5.94 22.17
N LYS A 46 137.23 6.14 20.95
CA LYS A 46 136.43 6.08 19.72
C LYS A 46 135.93 4.68 19.42
N LEU A 47 136.76 3.65 19.63
CA LEU A 47 136.37 2.25 19.48
C LEU A 47 135.29 1.87 20.51
N THR A 48 135.45 2.30 21.76
CA THR A 48 134.47 2.05 22.83
C THR A 48 133.12 2.72 22.53
N SER A 49 133.15 3.96 22.05
CA SER A 49 131.95 4.70 21.59
C SER A 49 131.26 3.99 20.41
N THR A 50 132.04 3.53 19.43
CA THR A 50 131.53 2.84 18.25
C THR A 50 130.92 1.49 18.62
N ASN A 51 131.55 0.73 19.52
CA ASN A 51 131.02 -0.53 20.03
C ASN A 51 129.72 -0.32 20.83
N LYS A 52 129.62 0.76 21.62
CA LYS A 52 128.36 1.13 22.29
C LYS A 52 127.25 1.45 21.28
N ARG A 53 127.55 2.18 20.20
CA ARG A 53 126.59 2.47 19.13
C ARG A 53 126.16 1.19 18.41
N LEU A 54 127.10 0.31 18.07
CA LEU A 54 126.82 -0.96 17.40
C LEU A 54 125.96 -1.89 18.26
N ALA A 55 126.24 -1.96 19.57
CA ALA A 55 125.41 -2.70 20.52
C ALA A 55 123.97 -2.17 20.55
N LYS A 56 123.79 -0.84 20.53
CA LYS A 56 122.47 -0.20 20.52
C LYS A 56 121.70 -0.48 19.21
N VAL A 57 122.40 -0.44 18.07
CA VAL A 57 121.82 -0.78 16.76
C VAL A 57 121.45 -2.26 16.70
N ASN A 58 122.30 -3.17 17.18
CA ASN A 58 121.97 -4.60 17.24
C ASN A 58 120.76 -4.88 18.14
N GLN A 59 120.66 -4.18 19.27
CA GLN A 59 119.51 -4.29 20.16
C GLN A 59 118.21 -3.78 19.50
N GLN A 60 118.26 -2.66 18.76
CA GLN A 60 117.14 -2.19 17.96
C GLN A 60 116.76 -3.15 16.84
N MET A 61 117.75 -3.72 16.14
CA MET A 61 117.51 -4.67 15.05
C MET A 61 116.87 -5.97 15.57
N GLN A 62 117.27 -6.44 16.76
CA GLN A 62 116.61 -7.56 17.44
C GLN A 62 115.17 -7.20 17.86
N GLY A 63 114.94 -5.99 18.36
CA GLY A 63 113.59 -5.48 18.66
C GLY A 63 112.69 -5.45 17.42
N GLN A 64 113.17 -4.88 16.31
CA GLN A 64 112.46 -4.84 15.04
C GLN A 64 112.21 -6.24 14.45
N LYS A 65 113.15 -7.18 14.62
CA LYS A 65 112.95 -8.57 14.20
C LYS A 65 111.85 -9.25 15.02
N GLN A 66 111.81 -9.02 16.33
CA GLN A 66 110.75 -9.53 17.19
C GLN A 66 109.39 -8.90 16.88
N GLU A 67 109.34 -7.59 16.59
CA GLU A 67 108.13 -6.90 16.15
C GLU A 67 107.65 -7.42 14.78
N GLY A 68 108.57 -7.64 13.83
CA GLY A 68 108.25 -8.24 12.53
C GLY A 68 107.69 -9.65 12.65
N GLU A 69 108.21 -10.48 13.56
CA GLU A 69 107.67 -11.81 13.84
C GLU A 69 106.31 -11.77 14.54
N ARG A 70 106.06 -10.80 15.43
CA ARG A 70 104.73 -10.56 16.01
C ARG A 70 103.73 -10.12 14.94
N ALA A 71 104.11 -9.16 14.10
CA ALA A 71 103.27 -8.66 13.00
C ALA A 71 102.90 -9.78 12.01
N LYS A 72 103.81 -10.73 11.72
CA LYS A 72 103.49 -11.93 10.92
C LYS A 72 102.46 -12.83 11.59
N LYS A 73 102.59 -13.08 12.90
CA LYS A 73 101.62 -13.88 13.65
C LYS A 73 100.25 -13.22 13.68
N ASP A 74 100.21 -11.90 13.89
CA ASP A 74 98.98 -11.11 13.87
C ASP A 74 98.35 -11.12 12.47
N LEU A 75 99.15 -11.03 11.41
CA LEU A 75 98.66 -11.13 10.03
C LEU A 75 98.03 -12.50 9.74
N ILE A 76 98.66 -13.59 10.19
CA ILE A 76 98.09 -14.96 10.05
C ILE A 76 96.77 -15.07 10.82
N LYS A 77 96.71 -14.51 12.03
CA LYS A 77 95.47 -14.48 12.83
C LYS A 77 94.37 -13.70 12.12
N VAL A 78 94.66 -12.50 11.63
CA VAL A 78 93.71 -11.66 10.86
C VAL A 78 93.24 -12.36 9.58
N GLN A 79 94.12 -13.09 8.89
CA GLN A 79 93.74 -13.87 7.70
C GLN A 79 92.82 -15.03 8.03
N ASN A 80 93.04 -15.72 9.15
CA ASN A 80 92.16 -16.79 9.62
C ASN A 80 90.80 -16.25 10.09
N ASP A 81 90.80 -15.13 10.83
CA ASP A 81 89.57 -14.45 11.25
C ASP A 81 88.78 -13.96 10.03
N LYS A 82 89.45 -13.40 9.01
CA LYS A 82 88.84 -13.04 7.74
C LYS A 82 88.18 -14.24 7.05
N LYS A 83 88.86 -15.38 6.97
CA LYS A 83 88.29 -16.62 6.38
C LYS A 83 87.07 -17.12 7.16
N ASN A 84 87.10 -17.05 8.49
CA ASN A 84 85.97 -17.46 9.32
C ASN A 84 84.79 -16.49 9.18
N LEU A 85 85.05 -15.19 9.13
CA LEU A 85 84.04 -14.17 8.85
C LEU A 85 83.45 -14.32 7.44
N GLU A 86 84.24 -14.67 6.43
CA GLU A 86 83.75 -14.99 5.08
C GLU A 86 82.82 -16.21 5.08
N LYS A 87 83.16 -17.27 5.83
CA LYS A 87 82.27 -18.43 6.01
C LYS A 87 80.96 -18.05 6.71
N GLN A 88 81.02 -17.26 7.79
CA GLN A 88 79.82 -16.78 8.48
C GLN A 88 78.97 -15.88 7.59
N LYS A 89 79.60 -14.96 6.84
CA LYS A 89 78.93 -14.10 5.86
C LYS A 89 78.19 -14.94 4.83
N ASN A 90 78.84 -15.93 4.22
CA ASN A 90 78.20 -16.79 3.22
C ASN A 90 77.04 -17.60 3.80
N LYS A 91 77.18 -18.11 5.03
CA LYS A 91 76.07 -18.79 5.73
C LYS A 91 74.90 -17.84 5.95
N LEU A 92 75.14 -16.64 6.49
CA LEU A 92 74.11 -15.63 6.71
C LEU A 92 73.45 -15.18 5.40
N THR A 93 74.21 -15.08 4.30
CA THR A 93 73.66 -14.80 2.97
C THR A 93 72.72 -15.91 2.51
N ASN A 94 73.12 -17.18 2.63
CA ASN A 94 72.26 -18.31 2.26
C ASN A 94 70.99 -18.39 3.13
N ASP A 95 71.12 -18.20 4.44
CA ASP A 95 69.98 -18.20 5.38
C ASP A 95 69.02 -17.03 5.07
N SER A 96 69.57 -15.85 4.74
CA SER A 96 68.78 -14.68 4.30
C SER A 96 68.03 -14.96 3.00
N GLU A 97 68.68 -15.58 2.01
CA GLU A 97 68.03 -15.96 0.74
C GLU A 97 66.93 -16.99 0.95
N LEU A 98 67.12 -17.97 1.85
CA LEU A 98 66.11 -18.96 2.18
C LEU A 98 64.89 -18.31 2.85
N LEU A 99 65.11 -17.47 3.87
CA LEU A 99 64.05 -16.70 4.53
C LEU A 99 63.29 -15.82 3.53
N GLN A 100 64.00 -15.20 2.58
CA GLN A 100 63.36 -14.37 1.56
C GLN A 100 62.46 -15.19 0.62
N ARG A 101 62.84 -16.43 0.26
CA ARG A 101 61.99 -17.35 -0.50
C ARG A 101 60.76 -17.79 0.31
N GLU A 102 60.92 -18.10 1.60
CA GLU A 102 59.79 -18.44 2.47
C GLU A 102 58.81 -17.29 2.64
N ILE A 103 59.31 -16.06 2.83
CA ILE A 103 58.49 -14.84 2.89
C ILE A 103 57.72 -14.66 1.57
N GLN A 104 58.37 -14.84 0.42
CA GLN A 104 57.69 -14.76 -0.87
C GLN A 104 56.61 -15.84 -1.03
N SER A 105 56.87 -17.07 -0.59
CA SER A 105 55.89 -18.16 -0.62
C SER A 105 54.67 -17.85 0.26
N LYS A 106 54.91 -17.48 1.53
CA LYS A 106 53.85 -17.09 2.46
C LYS A 106 53.07 -15.86 1.96
N SER A 107 53.73 -14.91 1.32
CA SER A 107 53.08 -13.74 0.70
C SER A 107 52.11 -14.15 -0.41
N ARG A 108 52.46 -15.14 -1.25
CA ARG A 108 51.54 -15.69 -2.27
C ARG A 108 50.33 -16.38 -1.64
N GLU A 109 50.55 -17.18 -0.59
CA GLU A 109 49.46 -17.83 0.14
C GLU A 109 48.51 -16.82 0.78
N ILE A 110 49.05 -15.75 1.39
CA ILE A 110 48.27 -14.65 1.95
C ILE A 110 47.45 -13.96 0.86
N ASN A 111 48.04 -13.65 -0.29
CA ASN A 111 47.31 -13.04 -1.41
C ASN A 111 46.17 -13.96 -1.92
N LEU A 112 46.41 -15.27 -2.01
CA LEU A 112 45.39 -16.23 -2.41
C LEU A 112 44.25 -16.31 -1.39
N ALA A 113 44.59 -16.30 -0.09
CA ALA A 113 43.62 -16.27 1.01
C ALA A 113 42.82 -14.96 1.00
N GLN A 114 43.46 -13.80 0.78
CA GLN A 114 42.79 -12.50 0.67
C GLN A 114 41.80 -12.47 -0.50
N ASN A 115 42.16 -13.05 -1.66
CA ASN A 115 41.24 -13.16 -2.79
C ASN A 115 40.03 -14.04 -2.47
N LYS A 116 40.22 -15.17 -1.76
CA LYS A 116 39.10 -16.01 -1.29
C LYS A 116 38.21 -15.27 -0.29
N VAL A 117 38.80 -14.53 0.65
CA VAL A 117 38.06 -13.69 1.60
C VAL A 117 37.23 -12.65 0.85
N LYS A 118 37.79 -11.98 -0.16
CA LYS A 118 37.07 -11.02 -0.99
C LYS A 118 35.90 -11.69 -1.74
N LEU A 119 36.12 -12.87 -2.32
CA LEU A 119 35.07 -13.64 -2.98
C LEU A 119 33.93 -14.00 -2.01
N PHE A 120 34.27 -14.45 -0.79
CA PHE A 120 33.28 -14.75 0.25
C PHE A 120 32.55 -13.50 0.74
N GLN A 121 33.24 -12.37 0.87
CA GLN A 121 32.60 -11.09 1.18
C GLN A 121 31.60 -10.69 0.09
N ASP A 122 31.97 -10.78 -1.19
CA ASP A 122 31.08 -10.49 -2.31
C ASP A 122 29.86 -11.43 -2.34
N GLN A 123 30.05 -12.73 -2.08
CA GLN A 123 28.97 -13.71 -1.95
C GLN A 123 28.06 -13.38 -0.76
N GLN A 124 28.64 -13.02 0.39
CA GLN A 124 27.89 -12.62 1.58
C GLN A 124 27.05 -11.37 1.30
N THR A 125 27.58 -10.37 0.60
CA THR A 125 26.82 -9.17 0.21
C THR A 125 25.65 -9.53 -0.72
N LYS A 126 25.86 -10.42 -1.71
CA LYS A 126 24.79 -10.91 -2.59
C LYS A 126 23.70 -11.67 -1.82
N ILE A 127 24.08 -12.52 -0.87
CA ILE A 127 23.14 -13.25 -0.02
C ILE A 127 22.36 -12.27 0.86
N GLN A 128 23.02 -11.30 1.49
CA GLN A 128 22.36 -10.27 2.29
C GLN A 128 21.36 -9.45 1.48
N ALA A 129 21.67 -9.10 0.23
CA ALA A 129 20.74 -8.43 -0.67
C ALA A 129 19.49 -9.28 -0.95
N LYS A 130 19.68 -10.59 -1.23
CA LYS A 130 18.57 -11.53 -1.43
C LYS A 130 17.71 -11.72 -0.17
N VAL A 131 18.34 -11.80 1.00
CA VAL A 131 17.62 -11.89 2.28
C VAL A 131 16.77 -10.63 2.51
N LYS A 132 17.34 -9.43 2.32
CA LYS A 132 16.60 -8.16 2.42
C LYS A 132 15.41 -8.11 1.46
N GLN A 133 15.55 -8.65 0.25
CA GLN A 133 14.44 -8.75 -0.70
C GLN A 133 13.35 -9.71 -0.19
N LYS A 134 13.74 -10.91 0.26
CA LYS A 134 12.80 -11.90 0.80
C LYS A 134 12.08 -11.42 2.05
N GLU A 135 12.73 -10.65 2.91
CA GLU A 135 12.10 -10.00 4.06
C GLU A 135 11.03 -8.99 3.65
N LYS A 136 11.24 -8.23 2.56
CA LYS A 136 10.23 -7.31 2.01
C LYS A 136 9.03 -8.08 1.47
N GLU A 137 9.26 -9.15 0.70
CA GLU A 137 8.21 -10.03 0.17
C GLU A 137 7.38 -10.65 1.32
N LEU A 138 8.05 -11.15 2.36
CA LEU A 138 7.38 -11.72 3.54
C LEU A 138 6.55 -10.67 4.30
N LYS A 139 7.06 -9.45 4.45
CA LYS A 139 6.31 -8.34 5.07
C LYS A 139 5.03 -8.01 4.30
N LEU A 140 5.08 -8.01 2.96
CA LEU A 140 3.91 -7.80 2.11
C LEU A 140 2.90 -8.95 2.25
N ALA A 141 3.36 -10.20 2.18
CA ALA A 141 2.50 -11.38 2.33
C ALA A 141 1.80 -11.42 3.70
N ASN A 142 2.51 -11.06 4.78
CA ASN A 142 1.93 -10.99 6.12
C ASN A 142 0.87 -9.89 6.26
N ARG A 143 1.08 -8.72 5.63
CA ARG A 143 0.06 -7.65 5.57
C ARG A 143 -1.20 -8.14 4.87
N ASN A 144 -1.05 -8.72 3.67
CA ASN A 144 -2.17 -9.26 2.89
C ASN A 144 -2.93 -10.35 3.68
N THR A 145 -2.21 -11.21 4.40
CA THR A 145 -2.81 -12.26 5.25
C THR A 145 -3.64 -11.66 6.40
N ASN A 146 -3.15 -10.60 7.05
CA ASN A 146 -3.88 -9.92 8.11
C ASN A 146 -5.12 -9.19 7.59
N GLU A 147 -5.02 -8.54 6.43
CA GLU A 147 -6.15 -7.90 5.76
C GLU A 147 -7.24 -8.91 5.37
N LEU A 148 -6.83 -10.07 4.86
CA LEU A 148 -7.74 -11.17 4.55
C LEU A 148 -8.43 -11.71 5.81
N LYS A 149 -7.68 -11.96 6.88
CA LYS A 149 -8.25 -12.40 8.17
C LYS A 149 -9.26 -11.40 8.72
N ASN A 150 -8.96 -10.10 8.66
CA ASN A 150 -9.87 -9.04 9.08
C ASN A 150 -11.14 -8.99 8.23
N SER A 151 -11.00 -9.15 6.90
CA SER A 151 -12.14 -9.19 5.99
C SER A 151 -13.04 -10.40 6.28
N ILE A 152 -12.46 -11.58 6.48
CA ILE A 152 -13.21 -12.80 6.84
C ILE A 152 -13.95 -12.63 8.17
N ALA A 153 -13.32 -12.02 9.17
CA ALA A 153 -13.97 -11.74 10.46
C ALA A 153 -15.20 -10.83 10.29
N LYS A 154 -15.08 -9.73 9.54
CA LYS A 154 -16.19 -8.81 9.25
C LYS A 154 -17.29 -9.46 8.41
N ILE A 155 -16.93 -10.30 7.44
CA ILE A 155 -17.90 -11.07 6.63
C ILE A 155 -18.69 -12.04 7.51
N THR A 156 -18.01 -12.72 8.44
CA THR A 156 -18.63 -13.63 9.40
C THR A 156 -19.60 -12.88 10.30
N GLU A 157 -19.19 -11.72 10.82
CA GLU A 157 -20.03 -10.84 11.63
C GLU A 157 -21.26 -10.35 10.85
N LEU A 158 -21.06 -9.87 9.61
CA LEU A 158 -22.12 -9.37 8.75
C LEU A 158 -23.14 -10.48 8.42
N SER A 159 -22.66 -11.70 8.16
CA SER A 159 -23.52 -12.86 7.92
C SER A 159 -24.33 -13.26 9.15
N ALA A 160 -23.76 -13.12 10.36
CA ALA A 160 -24.49 -13.34 11.61
C ALA A 160 -25.57 -12.27 11.85
N VAL A 161 -25.27 -11.00 11.55
CA VAL A 161 -26.24 -9.89 11.58
C VAL A 161 -27.39 -10.14 10.61
N ALA A 162 -27.07 -10.52 9.37
CA ALA A 162 -28.06 -10.87 8.36
C ALA A 162 -28.96 -12.05 8.80
N SER A 163 -28.36 -13.09 9.38
CA SER A 163 -29.10 -14.25 9.90
C SER A 163 -30.09 -13.86 11.00
N LYS A 164 -29.69 -12.97 11.91
CA LYS A 164 -30.59 -12.44 12.95
C LYS A 164 -31.74 -11.62 12.35
N LEU A 165 -31.45 -10.78 11.36
CA LEU A 165 -32.48 -10.01 10.65
C LEU A 165 -33.50 -10.94 9.97
N GLN A 166 -33.03 -11.98 9.30
CA GLN A 166 -33.89 -12.98 8.67
C GLN A 166 -34.81 -13.67 9.69
N GLN A 167 -34.29 -14.05 10.87
CA GLN A 167 -35.10 -14.61 11.96
C GLN A 167 -36.17 -13.64 12.48
N LYS A 168 -35.93 -12.33 12.39
CA LYS A 168 -36.89 -11.28 12.74
C LYS A 168 -37.83 -10.89 11.59
N GLY A 169 -37.80 -11.61 10.47
CA GLY A 169 -38.63 -11.35 9.29
C GLY A 169 -38.14 -10.19 8.43
N LYS A 170 -36.92 -9.70 8.64
CA LYS A 170 -36.23 -8.67 7.85
C LYS A 170 -35.38 -9.32 6.75
N ASN A 171 -36.05 -10.14 5.92
CA ASN A 171 -35.41 -10.92 4.85
C ASN A 171 -34.72 -10.03 3.80
N ASN A 172 -35.27 -8.86 3.63
CA ASN A 172 -34.90 -7.85 2.65
C ASN A 172 -33.53 -7.27 2.95
N GLU A 173 -33.41 -6.70 4.14
CA GLU A 173 -32.17 -6.18 4.71
C GLU A 173 -31.13 -7.31 4.82
N ALA A 174 -31.55 -8.50 5.28
CA ALA A 174 -30.67 -9.67 5.38
C ALA A 174 -30.05 -10.06 4.02
N ASN A 175 -30.87 -10.14 2.95
CA ASN A 175 -30.41 -10.49 1.61
C ASN A 175 -29.42 -9.47 1.04
N GLN A 176 -29.57 -8.18 1.37
CA GLN A 176 -28.60 -7.16 0.97
C GLN A 176 -27.24 -7.43 1.61
N PHE A 177 -27.19 -7.71 2.91
CA PHE A 177 -25.94 -7.96 3.62
C PHE A 177 -25.26 -9.27 3.19
N LEU A 178 -26.04 -10.33 2.93
CA LEU A 178 -25.51 -11.58 2.38
C LEU A 178 -24.94 -11.39 0.96
N ASN A 179 -25.58 -10.56 0.14
CA ASN A 179 -25.06 -10.20 -1.18
C ASN A 179 -23.72 -9.45 -1.08
N ILE A 180 -23.61 -8.48 -0.16
CA ILE A 180 -22.36 -7.76 0.09
C ILE A 180 -21.26 -8.70 0.60
N ALA A 181 -21.58 -9.62 1.51
CA ALA A 181 -20.66 -10.67 1.94
C ALA A 181 -20.17 -11.52 0.74
N GLY A 182 -21.09 -11.95 -0.12
CA GLY A 182 -20.79 -12.71 -1.34
C GLY A 182 -19.88 -11.96 -2.32
N LEU A 183 -20.14 -10.67 -2.56
CA LEU A 183 -19.32 -9.80 -3.41
C LEU A 183 -17.86 -9.74 -2.97
N VAL A 184 -17.64 -9.57 -1.65
CA VAL A 184 -16.30 -9.48 -1.10
C VAL A 184 -15.60 -10.84 -1.16
N LEU A 185 -16.31 -11.93 -0.83
CA LEU A 185 -15.76 -13.30 -0.93
C LEU A 185 -15.40 -13.71 -2.36
N GLN A 186 -16.17 -13.27 -3.35
CA GLN A 186 -15.91 -13.54 -4.76
C GLN A 186 -14.86 -12.60 -5.38
N GLU A 187 -14.19 -11.78 -4.58
CA GLU A 187 -13.14 -10.85 -5.04
C GLU A 187 -13.64 -9.88 -6.13
N LYS A 188 -14.94 -9.55 -6.11
CA LYS A 188 -15.56 -8.60 -7.06
C LYS A 188 -15.17 -7.16 -6.76
N ILE A 189 -14.89 -6.86 -5.49
CA ILE A 189 -14.34 -5.56 -5.07
C ILE A 189 -12.84 -5.73 -4.92
N LYS A 190 -12.02 -5.20 -5.81
CA LYS A 190 -10.56 -5.47 -5.80
C LYS A 190 -9.79 -4.62 -4.79
N ASN A 191 -10.18 -3.36 -4.60
CA ASN A 191 -9.45 -2.43 -3.75
C ASN A 191 -9.67 -2.76 -2.26
N PRO A 192 -8.61 -2.96 -1.45
CA PRO A 192 -8.73 -3.41 -0.06
C PRO A 192 -9.33 -2.34 0.87
N GLU A 193 -9.03 -1.06 0.65
CA GLU A 193 -9.62 0.03 1.43
C GLU A 193 -11.14 0.11 1.20
N LEU A 194 -11.56 -0.07 -0.05
CA LEU A 194 -12.96 -0.09 -0.47
C LEU A 194 -13.69 -1.31 0.10
N LYS A 195 -13.07 -2.50 0.08
CA LYS A 195 -13.62 -3.71 0.76
C LYS A 195 -13.88 -3.43 2.24
N ALA A 196 -12.89 -2.86 2.93
CA ALA A 196 -12.99 -2.58 4.36
C ALA A 196 -14.12 -1.59 4.66
N ALA A 197 -14.19 -0.48 3.92
CA ALA A 197 -15.23 0.53 4.09
C ALA A 197 -16.63 0.02 3.72
N LEU A 198 -16.76 -0.84 2.70
CA LEU A 198 -18.04 -1.47 2.33
C LEU A 198 -18.54 -2.40 3.44
N LEU A 199 -17.67 -3.25 4.00
CA LEU A 199 -18.03 -4.14 5.09
C LEU A 199 -18.43 -3.36 6.35
N ASP A 200 -17.68 -2.31 6.71
CA ASP A 200 -18.01 -1.46 7.86
C ASP A 200 -19.33 -0.68 7.66
N SER A 201 -19.55 -0.15 6.46
CA SER A 201 -20.81 0.52 6.09
C SER A 201 -22.00 -0.43 6.23
N SER A 202 -21.81 -1.68 5.83
CA SER A 202 -22.85 -2.72 5.88
C SER A 202 -23.13 -3.18 7.31
N LEU A 203 -22.10 -3.31 8.15
CA LEU A 203 -22.28 -3.60 9.58
C LEU A 203 -23.02 -2.46 10.29
N VAL A 204 -22.72 -1.20 9.96
CA VAL A 204 -23.46 -0.03 10.48
C VAL A 204 -24.94 -0.14 10.18
N LEU A 205 -25.32 -0.32 8.90
CA LEU A 205 -26.73 -0.48 8.53
C LEU A 205 -27.36 -1.72 9.15
N GLY A 206 -26.62 -2.83 9.20
CA GLY A 206 -27.12 -4.09 9.77
C GLY A 206 -27.44 -3.99 11.25
N TYR A 207 -26.56 -3.36 12.04
CA TYR A 207 -26.82 -3.10 13.45
C TYR A 207 -27.91 -2.05 13.67
N GLU A 208 -27.99 -1.02 12.83
CA GLU A 208 -29.09 -0.05 12.86
C GLU A 208 -30.44 -0.74 12.65
N SER A 209 -30.55 -1.60 11.63
CA SER A 209 -31.75 -2.39 11.34
C SER A 209 -32.09 -3.35 12.48
N LEU A 210 -31.08 -4.00 13.08
CA LEU A 210 -31.30 -4.89 14.24
C LEU A 210 -31.84 -4.14 15.44
N LYS A 211 -31.33 -2.95 15.77
CA LYS A 211 -31.80 -2.14 16.90
C LYS A 211 -33.29 -1.78 16.82
N ILE A 212 -33.84 -1.69 15.60
CA ILE A 212 -35.26 -1.40 15.39
C ILE A 212 -36.14 -2.61 15.77
N VAL A 213 -35.65 -3.83 15.52
CA VAL A 213 -36.42 -5.09 15.67
C VAL A 213 -36.02 -5.93 16.88
N ASP A 214 -34.92 -5.60 17.53
CA ASP A 214 -34.35 -6.29 18.68
C ASP A 214 -33.89 -5.28 19.72
N LYS A 215 -34.46 -5.37 20.93
CA LYS A 215 -34.20 -4.46 22.05
C LYS A 215 -33.00 -4.86 22.92
N ASN A 216 -32.14 -5.76 22.44
CA ASN A 216 -30.93 -6.16 23.15
C ASN A 216 -29.99 -4.95 23.39
N PRO A 217 -29.68 -4.58 24.65
CA PRO A 217 -28.80 -3.44 24.97
C PRO A 217 -27.38 -3.57 24.40
N GLN A 218 -26.89 -4.79 24.16
CA GLN A 218 -25.55 -5.01 23.58
C GLN A 218 -25.45 -4.48 22.14
N LEU A 219 -26.57 -4.38 21.42
CA LEU A 219 -26.59 -3.88 20.04
C LEU A 219 -26.15 -2.41 19.97
N GLU A 220 -26.35 -1.63 21.03
CA GLU A 220 -25.90 -0.23 21.07
C GLU A 220 -24.37 -0.14 21.04
N SER A 221 -23.69 -0.98 21.83
CA SER A 221 -22.23 -1.03 21.85
C SER A 221 -21.67 -1.51 20.51
N GLN A 222 -22.28 -2.54 19.92
CA GLN A 222 -21.88 -3.08 18.62
C GLN A 222 -22.08 -2.05 17.49
N TYR A 223 -23.23 -1.36 17.49
CA TYR A 223 -23.51 -0.27 16.57
C TYR A 223 -22.50 0.88 16.70
N ASN A 224 -22.16 1.29 17.93
CA ASN A 224 -21.16 2.33 18.17
C ASN A 224 -19.77 1.93 17.67
N LYS A 225 -19.35 0.69 17.94
CA LYS A 225 -18.10 0.15 17.41
C LYS A 225 -18.09 0.13 15.87
N ALA A 226 -19.17 -0.31 15.24
CA ALA A 226 -19.27 -0.34 13.77
C ALA A 226 -19.15 1.07 13.17
N LYS A 227 -19.71 2.11 13.81
CA LYS A 227 -19.53 3.51 13.39
C LYS A 227 -18.07 3.97 13.50
N GLU A 228 -17.39 3.64 14.58
CA GLU A 228 -15.96 3.97 14.76
C GLU A 228 -15.09 3.29 13.70
N ASP A 229 -15.33 2.01 13.44
CA ASP A 229 -14.61 1.24 12.44
C ASP A 229 -14.87 1.80 11.03
N LEU A 230 -16.11 2.18 10.71
CA LEU A 230 -16.43 2.89 9.47
C LEU A 230 -15.72 4.25 9.37
N ASN A 231 -15.61 5.02 10.45
CA ASN A 231 -14.86 6.28 10.40
C ASN A 231 -13.39 6.04 10.02
N LYS A 232 -12.75 5.04 10.64
CA LYS A 232 -11.35 4.68 10.37
C LYS A 232 -11.13 4.15 8.96
N SER A 233 -12.05 3.33 8.43
CA SER A 233 -11.93 2.80 7.06
C SER A 233 -12.27 3.85 6.00
N PHE A 234 -13.21 4.75 6.29
CA PHE A 234 -13.57 5.85 5.41
C PHE A 234 -12.42 6.84 5.18
N GLU A 235 -11.65 7.17 6.22
CA GLU A 235 -10.47 8.04 6.10
C GLU A 235 -9.38 7.48 5.18
N LYS A 236 -9.36 6.16 4.97
CA LYS A 236 -8.41 5.46 4.11
C LYS A 236 -8.87 5.36 2.66
N LEU A 237 -10.09 5.79 2.33
CA LEU A 237 -10.59 5.72 0.97
C LEU A 237 -9.69 6.52 0.00
N PRO A 238 -9.53 6.06 -1.24
CA PRO A 238 -8.75 6.79 -2.24
C PRO A 238 -9.31 8.20 -2.44
N LYS A 239 -8.44 9.21 -2.44
CA LYS A 239 -8.83 10.57 -2.83
C LYS A 239 -9.30 10.56 -4.28
N GLU A 240 -10.26 11.43 -4.60
CA GLU A 240 -11.07 11.42 -5.84
C GLU A 240 -10.29 11.44 -7.16
N ASN A 241 -9.00 11.79 -7.13
CA ASN A 241 -8.13 11.84 -8.32
C ASN A 241 -7.66 10.45 -8.81
N ASN A 242 -7.93 9.36 -8.06
CA ASN A 242 -7.48 7.99 -8.38
C ASN A 242 -8.63 7.00 -8.63
N ILE A 243 -9.77 7.51 -9.11
CA ILE A 243 -10.92 6.68 -9.48
C ILE A 243 -10.60 5.93 -10.77
N ASP A 244 -10.61 4.59 -10.73
CA ASP A 244 -10.72 3.81 -11.97
C ASP A 244 -12.13 4.05 -12.53
N LYS A 245 -12.24 5.05 -13.40
CA LYS A 245 -13.50 5.49 -14.00
C LYS A 245 -14.11 4.43 -14.92
N ASN A 246 -13.54 3.25 -15.06
CA ASN A 246 -14.12 2.19 -15.89
C ASN A 246 -14.73 1.05 -15.07
N ASP A 247 -14.58 1.05 -13.74
CA ASP A 247 -15.13 0.02 -12.87
C ASP A 247 -16.50 0.43 -12.28
N SER A 248 -17.58 -0.11 -12.84
CA SER A 248 -18.95 0.12 -12.36
C SER A 248 -19.17 -0.39 -10.92
N SER A 249 -18.49 -1.47 -10.51
CA SER A 249 -18.59 -2.01 -9.14
C SER A 249 -17.92 -1.08 -8.13
N TYR A 250 -16.82 -0.43 -8.53
CA TYR A 250 -16.16 0.60 -7.72
C TYR A 250 -17.09 1.79 -7.43
N LEU A 251 -17.72 2.37 -8.46
CA LEU A 251 -18.62 3.51 -8.27
C LEU A 251 -19.87 3.13 -7.45
N ALA A 252 -20.48 1.97 -7.73
CA ALA A 252 -21.63 1.50 -6.97
C ALA A 252 -21.30 1.35 -5.48
N THR A 253 -20.09 0.86 -5.17
CA THR A 253 -19.63 0.72 -3.78
C THR A 253 -19.40 2.07 -3.12
N LEU A 254 -18.85 3.06 -3.83
CA LEU A 254 -18.71 4.41 -3.31
C LEU A 254 -20.06 5.07 -3.04
N VAL A 255 -21.04 4.94 -3.94
CA VAL A 255 -22.41 5.45 -3.73
C VAL A 255 -22.97 4.91 -2.41
N TYR A 256 -22.84 3.60 -2.19
CA TYR A 256 -23.29 2.95 -0.96
C TYR A 256 -22.57 3.49 0.29
N ILE A 257 -21.23 3.57 0.27
CA ILE A 257 -20.45 4.04 1.43
C ILE A 257 -20.80 5.50 1.77
N TYR A 258 -20.81 6.40 0.77
CA TYR A 258 -21.15 7.80 0.99
C TYR A 258 -22.61 7.98 1.44
N TYR A 259 -23.55 7.17 0.93
CA TYR A 259 -24.91 7.13 1.45
C TYR A 259 -24.94 6.78 2.95
N VAL A 260 -24.25 5.72 3.39
CA VAL A 260 -24.21 5.33 4.81
C VAL A 260 -23.58 6.41 5.68
N LYS A 261 -22.50 7.06 5.21
CA LYS A 261 -21.89 8.19 5.92
C LYS A 261 -22.80 9.41 5.99
N GLY A 262 -23.52 9.70 4.91
CA GLY A 262 -24.59 10.69 4.88
C GLY A 262 -25.65 10.41 5.94
N LYS A 263 -26.10 9.16 6.05
CA LYS A 263 -27.10 8.72 7.02
C LYS A 263 -26.63 8.89 8.47
N LEU A 264 -25.41 8.47 8.79
CA LEU A 264 -24.86 8.58 10.14
C LEU A 264 -24.77 10.01 10.65
N GLY A 265 -24.36 10.95 9.80
CA GLY A 265 -24.16 12.35 10.17
C GLY A 265 -25.30 13.29 9.79
N LYS A 266 -26.37 12.79 9.15
CA LYS A 266 -27.32 13.62 8.38
C LYS A 266 -26.59 14.63 7.48
N SER A 267 -25.51 14.19 6.86
CA SER A 267 -24.56 15.03 6.14
C SER A 267 -25.00 15.23 4.70
N LEU A 268 -25.46 16.45 4.39
CA LEU A 268 -25.85 16.85 3.04
C LEU A 268 -24.71 16.65 2.03
N ASP A 269 -23.47 16.99 2.41
CA ASP A 269 -22.31 16.87 1.53
C ASP A 269 -22.02 15.42 1.14
N ASN A 270 -22.06 14.49 2.09
CA ASN A 270 -21.87 13.06 1.78
C ASN A 270 -22.97 12.53 0.85
N TYR A 271 -24.22 12.96 1.03
CA TYR A 271 -25.29 12.59 0.10
C TYR A 271 -25.10 13.21 -1.29
N LYS A 272 -24.63 14.46 -1.39
CA LYS A 272 -24.28 15.08 -2.67
C LYS A 272 -23.18 14.30 -3.39
N ILE A 273 -22.12 13.92 -2.66
CA ILE A 273 -21.05 13.08 -3.22
C ILE A 273 -21.61 11.72 -3.70
N ALA A 274 -22.47 11.07 -2.92
CA ALA A 274 -23.12 9.83 -3.35
C ALA A 274 -23.94 10.03 -4.64
N SER A 275 -24.69 11.12 -4.74
CA SER A 275 -25.45 11.49 -5.94
C SER A 275 -24.54 11.71 -7.15
N ASP A 276 -23.42 12.39 -6.98
CA ASP A 276 -22.46 12.63 -8.07
C ASP A 276 -21.80 11.34 -8.55
N LYS A 277 -21.42 10.44 -7.63
CA LYS A 277 -20.90 9.12 -8.01
C LYS A 277 -21.96 8.28 -8.73
N TYR A 278 -23.23 8.39 -8.33
CA TYR A 278 -24.33 7.70 -9.00
C TYR A 278 -24.58 8.25 -10.41
N ASN A 279 -24.52 9.57 -10.60
CA ASN A 279 -24.64 10.19 -11.92
C ASN A 279 -23.52 9.76 -12.87
N LEU A 280 -22.30 9.64 -12.36
CA LEU A 280 -21.16 9.09 -13.11
C LEU A 280 -21.39 7.63 -13.49
N LEU A 281 -21.84 6.80 -12.54
CA LEU A 281 -22.19 5.40 -12.78
C LEU A 281 -23.29 5.29 -13.87
N LYS A 282 -24.36 6.08 -13.77
CA LYS A 282 -25.45 6.09 -14.76
C LYS A 282 -24.94 6.43 -16.16
N SER A 283 -24.02 7.39 -16.27
CA SER A 283 -23.39 7.78 -17.53
C SER A 283 -22.55 6.65 -18.14
N GLN A 284 -21.80 5.91 -17.32
CA GLN A 284 -21.01 4.76 -17.77
C GLN A 284 -21.87 3.60 -18.25
N LEU A 285 -22.92 3.27 -17.49
CA LEU A 285 -23.85 2.20 -17.83
C LEU A 285 -24.57 2.50 -19.16
N LYS A 286 -24.92 3.76 -19.40
CA LYS A 286 -25.48 4.19 -20.69
C LYS A 286 -24.50 3.96 -21.85
N SER A 287 -23.23 4.33 -21.67
CA SER A 287 -22.19 4.12 -22.68
C SER A 287 -21.91 2.64 -22.97
N SER A 288 -22.06 1.76 -21.97
CA SER A 288 -21.88 0.30 -22.12
C SER A 288 -23.16 -0.44 -22.50
N ASN A 289 -24.25 0.26 -22.84
CA ASN A 289 -25.57 -0.31 -23.12
C ASN A 289 -26.05 -1.30 -22.04
N THR A 290 -25.72 -1.00 -20.77
CA THR A 290 -26.05 -1.82 -19.61
C THR A 290 -27.08 -1.12 -18.73
N ASN A 291 -27.89 -1.88 -18.00
CA ASN A 291 -28.85 -1.35 -17.04
C ASN A 291 -28.34 -1.54 -15.61
N LEU A 292 -28.48 -0.51 -14.76
CA LEU A 292 -28.22 -0.57 -13.32
C LEU A 292 -28.81 -1.83 -12.69
N PHE A 293 -30.08 -2.12 -12.95
CA PHE A 293 -30.80 -3.22 -12.32
C PHE A 293 -30.34 -4.62 -12.80
N LYS A 294 -29.54 -4.68 -13.87
CA LYS A 294 -28.92 -5.90 -14.41
C LYS A 294 -27.48 -6.12 -13.92
N LEU A 295 -26.94 -5.23 -13.09
CA LEU A 295 -25.60 -5.42 -12.54
C LEU A 295 -25.57 -6.68 -11.67
N ASN A 296 -24.62 -7.58 -11.97
CA ASN A 296 -24.44 -8.80 -11.18
C ASN A 296 -24.01 -8.42 -9.76
N LEU A 297 -24.73 -8.93 -8.76
CA LEU A 297 -24.56 -8.62 -7.34
C LEU A 297 -24.64 -7.10 -7.07
N ASN A 298 -25.71 -6.44 -7.52
CA ASN A 298 -25.88 -5.01 -7.37
C ASN A 298 -26.05 -4.58 -5.89
N ILE A 299 -25.06 -3.86 -5.35
CA ILE A 299 -25.05 -3.33 -3.96
C ILE A 299 -26.14 -2.27 -3.74
N LEU A 300 -26.46 -1.51 -4.80
CA LEU A 300 -27.44 -0.43 -4.76
C LEU A 300 -28.88 -0.93 -4.95
N TYR A 301 -29.03 -2.16 -5.47
CA TYR A 301 -30.31 -2.74 -5.82
C TYR A 301 -30.27 -4.26 -5.72
N ASN A 302 -30.57 -4.84 -4.55
CA ASN A 302 -30.77 -6.28 -4.43
C ASN A 302 -32.06 -6.63 -3.71
N GLY A 303 -33.15 -6.51 -4.47
CA GLY A 303 -34.42 -7.11 -4.12
C GLY A 303 -35.28 -6.34 -3.15
N ASN A 304 -34.75 -5.48 -2.26
CA ASN A 304 -35.63 -4.80 -1.28
C ASN A 304 -35.23 -3.44 -0.69
N ASP A 305 -33.95 -3.06 -0.56
CA ASP A 305 -33.57 -1.70 -0.16
C ASP A 305 -33.01 -0.94 -1.37
N ASP A 306 -33.83 -0.05 -1.91
CA ASP A 306 -33.47 0.86 -2.99
C ASP A 306 -32.65 2.03 -2.39
N ILE A 307 -31.33 1.84 -2.41
CA ILE A 307 -30.37 2.81 -1.86
C ILE A 307 -30.42 4.14 -2.61
N VAL A 308 -30.67 4.11 -3.92
CA VAL A 308 -30.71 5.31 -4.76
C VAL A 308 -31.97 6.12 -4.47
N ALA A 309 -33.14 5.49 -4.39
CA ALA A 309 -34.34 6.20 -3.98
C ALA A 309 -34.22 6.71 -2.53
N SER A 310 -33.64 5.92 -1.63
CA SER A 310 -33.38 6.36 -0.25
C SER A 310 -32.45 7.56 -0.18
N LEU A 311 -31.38 7.58 -1.00
CA LEU A 311 -30.48 8.71 -1.15
C LEU A 311 -31.23 9.98 -1.57
N TYR A 312 -32.06 9.92 -2.62
CA TYR A 312 -32.80 11.10 -3.08
C TYR A 312 -33.88 11.56 -2.10
N ARG A 313 -34.52 10.65 -1.35
CA ARG A 313 -35.41 11.05 -0.25
C ARG A 313 -34.68 11.84 0.82
N GLN A 314 -33.49 11.39 1.23
CA GLN A 314 -32.69 12.09 2.23
C GLN A 314 -32.20 13.46 1.72
N LEU A 315 -31.82 13.56 0.44
CA LEU A 315 -31.49 14.84 -0.20
C LEU A 315 -32.69 15.80 -0.24
N ASN A 316 -33.88 15.31 -0.59
CA ASN A 316 -35.11 16.10 -0.56
C ASN A 316 -35.48 16.59 0.84
N ASP A 317 -35.27 15.76 1.87
CA ASP A 317 -35.55 16.14 3.26
C ASP A 317 -34.56 17.21 3.78
N LEU A 318 -33.28 17.13 3.38
CA LEU A 318 -32.21 18.03 3.86
C LEU A 318 -32.06 19.31 3.02
N ASP A 319 -32.43 19.28 1.74
CA ASP A 319 -32.35 20.40 0.80
C ASP A 319 -33.70 20.56 0.07
N SER A 320 -34.77 20.76 0.84
CA SER A 320 -36.15 20.80 0.36
C SER A 320 -36.46 21.95 -0.62
N SER A 321 -35.58 22.95 -0.69
CA SER A 321 -35.66 24.03 -1.67
C SER A 321 -35.25 23.58 -3.09
N ASN A 322 -34.46 22.52 -3.19
CA ASN A 322 -33.94 22.01 -4.44
C ASN A 322 -34.85 20.92 -5.01
N THR A 323 -35.64 21.28 -6.01
CA THR A 323 -36.60 20.37 -6.64
C THR A 323 -35.97 19.31 -7.55
N VAL A 324 -34.67 19.44 -7.88
CA VAL A 324 -33.98 18.55 -8.81
C VAL A 324 -33.89 17.12 -8.25
N TYR A 325 -33.64 16.94 -6.95
CA TYR A 325 -33.55 15.60 -6.35
C TYR A 325 -34.89 14.86 -6.38
N TYR A 326 -36.00 15.58 -6.32
CA TYR A 326 -37.33 15.01 -6.45
C TYR A 326 -37.59 14.52 -7.89
N GLU A 327 -37.15 15.28 -8.89
CA GLU A 327 -37.18 14.81 -10.30
C GLU A 327 -36.25 13.62 -10.53
N PHE A 328 -35.08 13.58 -9.88
CA PHE A 328 -34.18 12.42 -9.94
C PHE A 328 -34.77 11.16 -9.28
N LEU A 329 -35.46 11.31 -8.15
CA LEU A 329 -36.21 10.21 -7.51
C LEU A 329 -37.29 9.67 -8.45
N LYS A 330 -38.12 10.54 -9.04
CA LYS A 330 -39.16 10.14 -9.99
C LYS A 330 -38.57 9.41 -11.20
N ALA A 331 -37.47 9.93 -11.76
CA ALA A 331 -36.78 9.28 -12.88
C ALA A 331 -36.25 7.90 -12.49
N HIS A 332 -35.65 7.75 -11.30
CA HIS A 332 -35.16 6.46 -10.82
C HIS A 332 -36.29 5.42 -10.68
N LEU A 333 -37.43 5.80 -10.09
CA LEU A 333 -38.58 4.91 -9.91
C LEU A 333 -39.19 4.49 -11.25
N LEU A 334 -39.22 5.37 -12.26
CA LEU A 334 -39.64 5.03 -13.61
C LEU A 334 -38.66 4.08 -14.32
N ASP A 335 -37.36 4.33 -14.20
CA ASP A 335 -36.32 3.45 -14.76
C ASP A 335 -36.44 2.03 -14.18
N GLU A 336 -36.71 1.92 -12.86
CA GLU A 336 -36.91 0.64 -12.19
C GLU A 336 -38.21 -0.04 -12.62
N LEU A 337 -39.30 0.74 -12.70
CA LEU A 337 -40.59 0.24 -13.15
C LEU A 337 -40.50 -0.38 -14.56
N ASP A 338 -39.89 0.33 -15.50
CA ASP A 338 -39.65 -0.14 -16.86
C ASP A 338 -38.81 -1.42 -16.89
N TYR A 339 -37.75 -1.48 -16.07
CA TYR A 339 -36.95 -2.69 -15.92
C TYR A 339 -37.77 -3.88 -15.41
N LEU A 340 -38.55 -3.70 -14.35
CA LEU A 340 -39.36 -4.78 -13.77
C LEU A 340 -40.39 -5.31 -14.78
N MET A 341 -41.00 -4.43 -15.58
CA MET A 341 -41.92 -4.83 -16.65
C MET A 341 -41.21 -5.64 -17.74
N LYS A 342 -40.02 -5.21 -18.19
CA LYS A 342 -39.22 -5.92 -19.20
C LYS A 342 -38.78 -7.32 -18.75
N GLU A 343 -38.56 -7.50 -17.46
CA GLU A 343 -38.25 -8.80 -16.84
C GLU A 343 -39.51 -9.60 -16.47
N ASN A 344 -40.71 -9.18 -16.90
CA ASN A 344 -42.01 -9.80 -16.57
C ASN A 344 -42.32 -9.90 -15.06
N ARG A 345 -41.66 -9.08 -14.23
CA ARG A 345 -41.88 -9.00 -12.79
C ARG A 345 -43.07 -8.10 -12.47
N TRP A 346 -44.24 -8.48 -13.01
CA TRP A 346 -45.45 -7.65 -13.01
C TRP A 346 -45.93 -7.25 -11.60
N LYS A 347 -45.80 -8.12 -10.60
CA LYS A 347 -46.17 -7.82 -9.21
C LYS A 347 -45.28 -6.75 -8.60
N ASP A 348 -43.97 -6.84 -8.84
CA ASP A 348 -43.01 -5.85 -8.35
C ASP A 348 -43.18 -4.52 -9.09
N ALA A 349 -43.44 -4.57 -10.40
CA ALA A 349 -43.75 -3.40 -11.21
C ALA A 349 -45.00 -2.66 -10.70
N ASP A 350 -46.06 -3.41 -10.36
CA ASP A 350 -47.28 -2.82 -9.80
C ASP A 350 -47.04 -2.11 -8.45
N PHE A 351 -46.25 -2.73 -7.56
CA PHE A 351 -45.82 -2.08 -6.32
C PHE A 351 -44.99 -0.81 -6.59
N LYS A 352 -44.06 -0.87 -7.54
CA LYS A 352 -43.21 0.27 -7.92
C LYS A 352 -44.02 1.41 -8.55
N ASN A 353 -45.02 1.08 -9.36
CA ASN A 353 -45.99 2.03 -9.89
C ASN A 353 -46.67 2.81 -8.77
N TRP A 354 -47.13 2.13 -7.72
CA TRP A 354 -47.77 2.84 -6.60
C TRP A 354 -46.82 3.78 -5.87
N GLN A 355 -45.57 3.36 -5.65
CA GLN A 355 -44.54 4.24 -5.08
C GLN A 355 -44.34 5.49 -5.96
N PHE A 356 -44.26 5.33 -7.28
CA PHE A 356 -44.13 6.45 -8.22
C PHE A 356 -45.32 7.42 -8.16
N ILE A 357 -46.55 6.89 -8.12
CA ILE A 357 -47.77 7.70 -8.02
C ILE A 357 -47.79 8.50 -6.71
N LEU A 358 -47.48 7.87 -5.57
CA LEU A 358 -47.41 8.55 -4.27
C LEU A 358 -46.31 9.60 -4.23
N VAL A 359 -45.12 9.29 -4.76
CA VAL A 359 -44.04 10.26 -4.88
C VAL A 359 -44.54 11.44 -5.68
N SER A 360 -45.07 11.24 -6.89
CA SER A 360 -45.56 12.29 -7.80
C SER A 360 -46.69 13.15 -7.20
N ALA A 361 -47.52 12.58 -6.33
CA ALA A 361 -48.55 13.31 -5.58
C ALA A 361 -48.03 13.99 -4.30
N LYS A 362 -46.77 13.78 -3.92
CA LYS A 362 -46.19 14.18 -2.62
C LYS A 362 -46.93 13.57 -1.41
N ARG A 363 -47.36 12.32 -1.57
CA ARG A 363 -48.18 11.56 -0.60
C ARG A 363 -47.50 10.30 -0.06
N GLU A 364 -46.20 10.17 -0.25
CA GLU A 364 -45.45 8.97 0.18
C GLU A 364 -45.61 8.70 1.69
N LYS A 365 -45.58 9.73 2.54
CA LYS A 365 -45.77 9.60 3.99
C LYS A 365 -47.18 9.13 4.38
N GLN A 366 -48.20 9.58 3.65
CA GLN A 366 -49.60 9.23 3.89
C GLN A 366 -49.94 7.86 3.31
N SER A 367 -49.25 7.46 2.23
CA SER A 367 -49.46 6.18 1.57
C SER A 367 -50.86 5.97 0.95
N TYR A 368 -51.59 7.06 0.73
CA TYR A 368 -52.84 7.12 -0.02
C TYR A 368 -53.03 8.49 -0.69
N LEU A 369 -53.81 8.52 -1.76
CA LEU A 369 -54.24 9.74 -2.44
C LEU A 369 -55.57 10.24 -1.88
N GLU A 370 -55.69 11.55 -1.71
CA GLU A 370 -56.97 12.22 -1.50
C GLU A 370 -57.50 12.80 -2.81
N VAL A 371 -58.76 13.20 -2.78
CA VAL A 371 -59.47 14.00 -3.78
C VAL A 371 -58.60 15.03 -4.48
N ASN A 372 -58.01 15.91 -3.66
CA ASN A 372 -57.27 17.05 -4.13
C ASN A 372 -55.94 16.62 -4.75
N ASN A 373 -55.42 15.44 -4.39
CA ASN A 373 -54.25 14.87 -5.04
C ASN A 373 -54.58 14.33 -6.42
N ILE A 374 -55.75 13.70 -6.60
CA ILE A 374 -56.23 13.24 -7.91
C ILE A 374 -56.52 14.45 -8.80
N LYS A 375 -57.30 15.42 -8.31
CA LYS A 375 -57.67 16.64 -9.03
C LYS A 375 -56.48 17.43 -9.57
N ASN A 376 -55.40 17.49 -8.79
CA ASN A 376 -54.20 18.27 -9.10
C ASN A 376 -53.00 17.39 -9.47
N PHE A 377 -53.24 16.14 -9.89
CA PHE A 377 -52.15 15.22 -10.22
C PHE A 377 -51.33 15.74 -11.40
N ASN A 378 -50.01 15.53 -11.37
CA ASN A 378 -49.16 15.93 -12.50
C ASN A 378 -49.39 15.01 -13.70
N CYS A 379 -50.13 15.50 -14.69
CA CYS A 379 -50.49 14.70 -15.85
C CYS A 379 -49.31 14.26 -16.72
N LYS A 380 -48.18 14.98 -16.71
CA LYS A 380 -46.97 14.51 -17.40
C LYS A 380 -46.40 13.25 -16.73
N ASP A 381 -46.49 13.17 -15.40
CA ASP A 381 -46.02 11.99 -14.67
C ASP A 381 -46.97 10.81 -14.92
N LEU A 382 -48.30 11.05 -14.94
CA LEU A 382 -49.27 10.01 -15.27
C LEU A 382 -49.12 9.47 -16.70
N GLN A 383 -48.95 10.36 -17.68
CA GLN A 383 -48.73 10.00 -19.09
C GLN A 383 -47.47 9.14 -19.28
N LYS A 384 -46.37 9.46 -18.58
CA LYS A 384 -45.14 8.66 -18.63
C LYS A 384 -45.37 7.24 -18.13
N VAL A 385 -46.01 7.10 -16.95
CA VAL A 385 -46.22 5.77 -16.37
C VAL A 385 -47.26 4.96 -17.14
N ASP A 386 -48.33 5.59 -17.63
CA ASP A 386 -49.31 4.92 -18.50
C ASP A 386 -48.67 4.40 -19.79
N LYS A 387 -47.82 5.22 -20.43
CA LYS A 387 -47.08 4.81 -21.62
C LYS A 387 -46.20 3.59 -21.34
N LEU A 388 -45.50 3.53 -20.21
CA LEU A 388 -44.71 2.36 -19.84
C LEU A 388 -45.57 1.10 -19.70
N TRP A 389 -46.73 1.21 -19.05
CA TRP A 389 -47.68 0.10 -18.93
C TRP A 389 -48.15 -0.37 -20.30
N VAL A 390 -48.60 0.54 -21.16
CA VAL A 390 -49.13 0.22 -22.49
C VAL A 390 -48.04 -0.42 -23.36
N ASP A 391 -46.86 0.19 -23.44
CA ASP A 391 -45.77 -0.26 -24.30
C ASP A 391 -45.26 -1.64 -23.87
N ASN A 392 -44.95 -1.84 -22.58
CA ASN A 392 -44.38 -3.10 -22.09
C ASN A 392 -45.40 -4.24 -22.04
N SER A 393 -46.71 -3.94 -22.01
CA SER A 393 -47.77 -4.97 -21.96
C SER A 393 -48.42 -5.25 -23.32
N LYS A 394 -47.90 -4.71 -24.42
CA LYS A 394 -48.52 -4.79 -25.76
C LYS A 394 -49.97 -4.26 -25.76
N GLY A 395 -50.21 -3.18 -25.01
CA GLY A 395 -51.51 -2.53 -24.89
C GLY A 395 -52.55 -3.29 -24.06
N LYS A 396 -52.13 -4.26 -23.24
CA LYS A 396 -53.02 -4.99 -22.32
C LYS A 396 -53.27 -4.23 -21.01
N PHE A 397 -52.28 -3.51 -20.49
CA PHE A 397 -52.30 -2.82 -19.20
C PHE A 397 -52.12 -1.31 -19.36
N GLY A 398 -52.57 -0.55 -18.37
CA GLY A 398 -52.50 0.91 -18.34
C GLY A 398 -53.74 1.57 -17.75
N PHE A 399 -53.56 2.78 -17.24
CA PHE A 399 -54.63 3.67 -16.78
C PHE A 399 -55.58 4.05 -17.94
N SER A 400 -55.05 4.31 -19.13
CA SER A 400 -55.84 4.58 -20.35
C SER A 400 -56.67 3.36 -20.76
N VAL A 401 -56.10 2.15 -20.62
CA VAL A 401 -56.80 0.89 -20.90
C VAL A 401 -57.95 0.67 -19.91
N GLN A 402 -57.71 0.90 -18.61
CA GLN A 402 -58.74 0.80 -17.58
C GLN A 402 -59.87 1.79 -17.79
N LYS A 403 -59.55 3.06 -18.08
CA LYS A 403 -60.53 4.10 -18.40
C LYS A 403 -61.45 3.69 -19.56
N ARG A 404 -60.89 3.16 -20.65
CA ARG A 404 -61.70 2.69 -21.78
C ARG A 404 -62.64 1.55 -21.36
N ILE A 405 -62.14 0.54 -20.65
CA ILE A 405 -62.97 -0.59 -20.20
C ILE A 405 -64.05 -0.11 -19.23
N TYR A 406 -63.74 0.82 -18.33
CA TYR A 406 -64.68 1.41 -17.39
C TYR A 406 -65.88 2.06 -18.09
N LEU A 407 -65.62 2.79 -19.18
CA LEU A 407 -66.65 3.39 -20.03
C LEU A 407 -67.42 2.33 -20.84
N GLU A 408 -66.73 1.33 -21.40
CA GLU A 408 -67.33 0.22 -22.16
C GLU A 408 -68.32 -0.60 -21.31
N THR A 409 -68.12 -0.66 -20.00
CA THR A 409 -69.04 -1.31 -19.06
C THR A 409 -70.17 -0.39 -18.56
N GLY A 410 -70.39 0.75 -19.21
CA GLY A 410 -71.53 1.62 -18.94
C GLY A 410 -71.40 2.45 -17.66
N ASN A 411 -70.19 2.64 -17.13
CA ASN A 411 -69.96 3.57 -16.02
C ASN A 411 -69.82 5.02 -16.53
N SER A 412 -70.08 5.99 -15.65
CA SER A 412 -69.84 7.41 -15.92
C SER A 412 -68.64 7.92 -15.11
N LEU A 413 -67.82 8.76 -15.74
CA LEU A 413 -66.73 9.49 -15.09
C LEU A 413 -67.17 10.88 -14.59
N ASP A 414 -68.47 11.19 -14.63
CA ASP A 414 -69.05 12.43 -14.13
C ASP A 414 -68.87 12.53 -12.60
N PHE A 415 -67.89 13.32 -12.15
CA PHE A 415 -67.47 13.42 -10.76
C PHE A 415 -67.75 14.79 -10.13
N ASP A 416 -68.45 14.82 -8.99
CA ASP A 416 -68.65 16.04 -8.20
C ASP A 416 -67.43 16.25 -7.28
N TRP A 417 -66.57 17.19 -7.66
CA TRP A 417 -65.33 17.49 -6.94
C TRP A 417 -65.53 18.15 -5.57
N GLU A 418 -66.68 18.77 -5.33
CA GLU A 418 -67.00 19.41 -4.04
C GLU A 418 -67.52 18.38 -3.04
N LYS A 419 -68.45 17.53 -3.47
CA LYS A 419 -69.03 16.46 -2.64
C LYS A 419 -68.18 15.22 -2.58
N GLY A 420 -67.29 15.07 -3.54
CA GLY A 420 -66.35 13.98 -3.55
C GLY A 420 -66.94 12.63 -3.91
N THR A 421 -67.85 12.63 -4.87
CA THR A 421 -68.62 11.43 -5.27
C THR A 421 -68.89 11.45 -6.76
N PHE A 422 -68.99 10.26 -7.36
CA PHE A 422 -69.56 10.13 -8.69
C PHE A 422 -71.02 10.58 -8.67
N THR A 423 -71.43 11.34 -9.68
CA THR A 423 -72.80 11.84 -9.82
C THR A 423 -73.75 10.77 -10.37
N LYS A 424 -73.19 9.79 -11.11
CA LYS A 424 -73.91 8.66 -11.68
C LYS A 424 -73.16 7.37 -11.33
N TRP A 425 -73.60 6.72 -10.27
CA TRP A 425 -73.07 5.42 -9.87
C TRP A 425 -73.82 4.28 -10.58
N ASN A 426 -73.08 3.33 -11.16
CA ASN A 426 -73.62 2.13 -11.81
C ASN A 426 -72.99 0.89 -11.18
N GLU A 427 -73.69 0.24 -10.24
CA GLU A 427 -73.17 -0.93 -9.55
C GLU A 427 -72.96 -2.13 -10.49
N GLU A 428 -73.88 -2.36 -11.43
CA GLU A 428 -73.74 -3.44 -12.42
C GLU A 428 -72.58 -3.18 -13.38
N GLY A 429 -72.43 -1.93 -13.82
CA GLY A 429 -71.31 -1.49 -14.65
C GLY A 429 -69.97 -1.62 -13.92
N TYR A 430 -69.92 -1.31 -12.63
CA TYR A 430 -68.69 -1.44 -11.83
C TYR A 430 -68.32 -2.91 -11.56
N ASN A 431 -69.31 -3.76 -11.29
CA ASN A 431 -69.10 -5.20 -11.20
C ASN A 431 -68.61 -5.79 -12.53
N SER A 432 -69.20 -5.36 -13.65
CA SER A 432 -68.78 -5.77 -15.00
C SER A 432 -67.35 -5.32 -15.31
N PHE A 433 -66.99 -4.08 -14.92
CA PHE A 433 -65.62 -3.58 -15.00
C PHE A 433 -64.65 -4.47 -14.23
N GLY A 434 -64.95 -4.74 -12.95
CA GLY A 434 -64.15 -5.61 -12.09
C GLY A 434 -63.96 -7.01 -12.67
N GLU A 435 -64.98 -7.59 -13.30
CA GLU A 435 -64.91 -8.89 -13.97
C GLU A 435 -64.00 -8.82 -15.22
N MET A 436 -64.19 -7.80 -16.07
CA MET A 436 -63.40 -7.60 -17.31
C MET A 436 -61.91 -7.39 -17.04
N VAL A 437 -61.57 -6.54 -16.07
CA VAL A 437 -60.16 -6.31 -15.69
C VAL A 437 -59.59 -7.42 -14.81
N GLY A 438 -60.44 -8.32 -14.34
CA GLY A 438 -60.07 -9.45 -13.49
C GLY A 438 -59.64 -9.09 -12.09
N TRP A 439 -60.34 -8.13 -11.50
CA TRP A 439 -60.31 -7.84 -10.07
C TRP A 439 -61.46 -8.52 -9.33
N LYS A 440 -62.48 -8.99 -10.06
CA LYS A 440 -63.64 -9.71 -9.53
C LYS A 440 -63.81 -11.04 -10.27
N ARG A 441 -64.20 -12.09 -9.55
CA ARG A 441 -64.59 -13.37 -10.14
C ARG A 441 -65.90 -13.21 -10.90
N GLY A 442 -66.05 -13.98 -11.97
CA GLY A 442 -67.32 -14.05 -12.70
C GLY A 442 -68.43 -14.58 -11.79
N LYS A 443 -69.69 -14.35 -12.16
CA LYS A 443 -70.85 -14.81 -11.38
C LYS A 443 -70.81 -16.33 -11.14
N ASP A 444 -70.39 -17.12 -12.13
CA ASP A 444 -70.27 -18.58 -12.04
C ASP A 444 -69.12 -19.05 -11.13
N GLU A 445 -68.19 -18.16 -10.78
CA GLU A 445 -67.04 -18.41 -9.90
C GLU A 445 -67.26 -17.81 -8.48
N GLY A 446 -68.51 -17.54 -8.11
CA GLY A 446 -68.92 -17.00 -6.81
C GLY A 446 -69.01 -15.47 -6.75
N GLY A 447 -68.56 -14.75 -7.78
CA GLY A 447 -68.74 -13.30 -7.88
C GLY A 447 -67.90 -12.46 -6.92
N ASP A 448 -67.00 -13.06 -6.12
CA ASP A 448 -66.22 -12.32 -5.13
C ASP A 448 -65.11 -11.45 -5.73
N TRP A 449 -64.83 -10.31 -5.09
CA TRP A 449 -63.63 -9.53 -5.36
C TRP A 449 -62.38 -10.33 -4.99
N MET A 450 -61.35 -10.24 -5.84
CA MET A 450 -60.10 -10.95 -5.64
C MET A 450 -59.20 -10.21 -4.66
N ARG A 451 -58.48 -10.98 -3.84
CA ARG A 451 -57.37 -10.43 -3.05
C ARG A 451 -56.19 -10.18 -3.96
N TYR A 452 -55.40 -9.17 -3.62
CA TYR A 452 -54.22 -8.80 -4.42
C TYR A 452 -53.32 -10.01 -4.70
N ASP A 453 -52.93 -10.80 -3.70
CA ASP A 453 -52.06 -11.97 -3.90
C ASP A 453 -52.71 -13.15 -4.62
N GLU A 454 -54.03 -13.12 -4.78
CA GLU A 454 -54.79 -14.19 -5.43
C GLU A 454 -55.03 -13.90 -6.90
N LEU A 455 -54.60 -12.74 -7.41
CA LEU A 455 -54.71 -12.41 -8.83
C LEU A 455 -54.07 -13.54 -9.67
N PRO A 456 -54.79 -14.11 -10.66
CA PRO A 456 -54.28 -15.17 -11.52
C PRO A 456 -52.98 -14.80 -12.24
N LEU A 457 -52.78 -13.51 -12.50
CA LEU A 457 -51.58 -12.94 -13.12
C LEU A 457 -50.29 -13.34 -12.36
N TRP A 458 -50.35 -13.52 -11.03
CA TRP A 458 -49.17 -13.87 -10.22
C TRP A 458 -48.77 -15.34 -10.30
N LYS A 459 -49.74 -16.23 -10.56
CA LYS A 459 -49.52 -17.69 -10.52
C LYS A 459 -49.37 -18.30 -11.92
N LYS A 460 -49.86 -17.62 -12.96
CA LYS A 460 -50.08 -18.23 -14.28
C LYS A 460 -49.27 -17.64 -15.44
N VAL A 461 -48.57 -16.52 -15.26
CA VAL A 461 -48.03 -15.79 -16.41
C VAL A 461 -46.50 -15.78 -16.39
N THR A 462 -45.90 -16.84 -16.92
CA THR A 462 -44.53 -16.79 -17.46
C THR A 462 -44.51 -16.19 -18.87
N ASN A 463 -45.67 -16.15 -19.55
CA ASN A 463 -45.86 -15.55 -20.87
C ASN A 463 -47.13 -14.66 -20.89
N LEU A 464 -46.95 -13.35 -20.99
CA LEU A 464 -48.03 -12.36 -21.06
C LEU A 464 -49.00 -12.58 -22.23
N ASP A 465 -48.55 -13.21 -23.31
CA ASP A 465 -49.39 -13.46 -24.49
C ASP A 465 -50.56 -14.42 -24.17
N LEU A 466 -50.40 -15.28 -23.16
CA LEU A 466 -51.45 -16.19 -22.67
C LEU A 466 -52.41 -15.52 -21.67
N TYR A 467 -52.10 -14.29 -21.24
CA TYR A 467 -52.97 -13.56 -20.32
C TYR A 467 -54.02 -12.77 -21.10
N GLU A 468 -55.27 -13.22 -21.06
CA GLU A 468 -56.35 -12.68 -21.90
C GLU A 468 -56.92 -11.35 -21.41
N ARG A 469 -56.95 -11.13 -20.09
CA ARG A 469 -57.61 -9.96 -19.51
C ARG A 469 -56.81 -8.68 -19.76
N ARG A 470 -57.52 -7.60 -20.07
CA ARG A 470 -56.97 -6.25 -20.27
C ARG A 470 -57.34 -5.37 -19.09
N GLY A 471 -56.53 -4.35 -18.80
CA GLY A 471 -56.75 -3.40 -17.71
C GLY A 471 -56.50 -3.97 -16.32
N THR A 472 -55.97 -5.19 -16.17
CA THR A 472 -55.70 -5.77 -14.85
C THR A 472 -54.69 -4.96 -14.04
N LEU A 473 -53.67 -4.42 -14.71
CA LEU A 473 -52.64 -3.58 -14.09
C LEU A 473 -52.62 -2.17 -14.71
N PRO A 474 -52.17 -1.16 -13.97
CA PRO A 474 -51.81 -1.22 -12.54
C PRO A 474 -53.03 -1.40 -11.63
N THR A 475 -52.90 -2.09 -10.50
CA THR A 475 -53.99 -2.16 -9.52
C THR A 475 -54.11 -0.81 -8.82
N GLY A 476 -55.25 -0.13 -9.01
CA GLY A 476 -55.53 1.15 -8.36
C GLY A 476 -55.54 0.96 -6.84
N SER A 477 -54.56 1.52 -6.14
CA SER A 477 -54.32 1.31 -4.71
C SER A 477 -55.12 2.28 -3.86
N GLY A 478 -56.38 1.96 -3.62
CA GLY A 478 -57.15 2.45 -2.47
C GLY A 478 -56.76 1.74 -1.17
N GLY A 479 -55.46 1.68 -0.85
CA GLY A 479 -54.96 0.93 0.31
C GLY A 479 -53.74 1.58 0.95
N THR A 480 -53.83 1.83 2.26
CA THR A 480 -52.74 2.31 3.10
C THR A 480 -51.54 1.35 3.00
N LEU A 481 -50.38 1.82 2.51
CA LEU A 481 -49.12 1.14 2.84
C LEU A 481 -48.87 1.33 4.34
N PRO A 482 -48.65 0.26 5.12
CA PRO A 482 -48.08 0.43 6.44
C PRO A 482 -46.63 0.89 6.27
N THR A 483 -46.28 1.87 7.07
CA THR A 483 -44.91 2.25 7.37
C THR A 483 -44.01 1.00 7.56
N GLY A 484 -43.07 0.81 6.64
CA GLY A 484 -41.82 0.07 6.92
C GLY A 484 -41.85 -1.46 6.99
N SER A 485 -42.89 -2.15 6.52
CA SER A 485 -42.77 -3.60 6.29
C SER A 485 -43.59 -4.05 5.09
N VAL A 486 -42.96 -4.82 4.21
CA VAL A 486 -43.52 -5.41 2.98
C VAL A 486 -44.77 -6.27 3.26
N ARG A 487 -45.13 -6.54 4.52
CA ARG A 487 -46.01 -7.64 4.92
C ARG A 487 -47.53 -7.41 4.91
N ALA A 488 -48.07 -6.21 4.62
CA ALA A 488 -49.52 -5.99 4.73
C ALA A 488 -50.29 -5.65 3.45
N ALA A 489 -49.64 -5.61 2.27
CA ALA A 489 -50.39 -5.70 1.01
C ALA A 489 -51.10 -7.07 0.87
N TYR A 490 -50.66 -8.06 1.66
CA TYR A 490 -51.02 -9.47 1.53
C TYR A 490 -52.46 -9.84 1.98
N GLY A 491 -53.26 -8.85 2.40
CA GLY A 491 -54.60 -9.06 2.96
C GLY A 491 -55.72 -8.25 2.31
N MET A 492 -55.42 -7.31 1.42
CA MET A 492 -56.45 -6.42 0.87
C MET A 492 -57.21 -7.09 -0.27
N TYR A 493 -58.54 -7.09 -0.15
CA TYR A 493 -59.43 -7.23 -1.30
C TYR A 493 -59.20 -6.03 -2.22
N LEU A 494 -59.17 -6.28 -3.52
CA LEU A 494 -59.28 -5.22 -4.52
C LEU A 494 -60.66 -4.58 -4.34
N LEU A 495 -60.71 -3.47 -3.59
CA LEU A 495 -61.84 -2.54 -3.52
C LEU A 495 -63.16 -3.07 -2.91
N ARG A 496 -63.10 -4.04 -1.97
CA ARG A 496 -64.33 -4.50 -1.28
C ARG A 496 -64.92 -3.48 -0.29
N ASP A 497 -64.14 -2.55 0.24
CA ASP A 497 -64.62 -1.59 1.23
C ASP A 497 -64.61 -0.15 0.70
N ARG A 498 -65.71 0.22 0.03
CA ARG A 498 -66.48 1.46 0.21
C ARG A 498 -67.23 1.75 -1.08
N GLY A 499 -68.52 1.45 -1.09
CA GLY A 499 -69.46 1.85 -2.15
C GLY A 499 -69.66 3.36 -2.34
N ARG A 500 -68.65 4.22 -2.08
CA ARG A 500 -68.64 5.68 -2.38
C ARG A 500 -67.23 6.32 -2.48
N GLY A 501 -66.10 5.59 -2.43
CA GLY A 501 -64.82 6.23 -2.04
C GLY A 501 -63.59 5.95 -2.92
N TRP A 502 -63.15 6.99 -3.65
CA TRP A 502 -61.76 7.40 -3.91
C TRP A 502 -60.70 6.30 -4.11
N GLY A 503 -60.28 6.12 -5.37
CA GLY A 503 -59.21 5.21 -5.76
C GLY A 503 -59.31 4.69 -7.19
N ASP A 504 -60.24 5.21 -7.99
CA ASP A 504 -60.45 4.73 -9.36
C ASP A 504 -59.33 5.23 -10.27
N SER A 505 -58.50 4.31 -10.74
CA SER A 505 -57.50 4.55 -11.76
C SER A 505 -58.09 5.19 -13.01
N SER A 506 -59.38 4.94 -13.29
CA SER A 506 -60.15 5.56 -14.37
C SER A 506 -60.43 7.05 -14.12
N LEU A 507 -60.70 7.46 -12.87
CA LEU A 507 -60.88 8.88 -12.51
C LEU A 507 -59.56 9.65 -12.59
N LEU A 508 -58.46 9.01 -12.19
CA LEU A 508 -57.12 9.58 -12.35
C LEU A 508 -56.77 9.75 -13.84
N ALA A 509 -57.06 8.75 -14.67
CA ALA A 509 -56.91 8.81 -16.12
C ALA A 509 -57.79 9.88 -16.77
N GLU A 510 -59.03 10.05 -16.29
CA GLU A 510 -59.94 11.09 -16.75
C GLU A 510 -59.41 12.48 -16.45
N THR A 511 -58.94 12.71 -15.22
CA THR A 511 -58.40 14.00 -14.77
C THR A 511 -57.27 14.48 -15.68
N CYS A 512 -56.47 13.55 -16.19
CA CYS A 512 -55.35 13.83 -17.07
C CYS A 512 -55.61 13.60 -18.56
N ARG A 513 -56.87 13.33 -18.93
CA ARG A 513 -57.32 13.12 -20.33
C ARG A 513 -56.45 12.12 -21.09
N LEU A 514 -56.11 11.02 -20.40
CA LEU A 514 -55.48 9.87 -21.03
C LEU A 514 -56.41 9.20 -22.04
#